data_AF-A0A1R4HX70-F1
#
_entry.id   AF-A0A1R4HX70-F1
#
_cell.length_a   1.000
_cell.length_b   1.000
_cell.length_c   1.000
_cell.angle_alpha   90.00
_cell.angle_beta   90.00
_cell.angle_gamma   90.00
#
_symmetry.space_group_name_H-M   'P 1'
#
loop_
_entity.id
_entity.type
_entity.pdbx_description
1 polymer ?
#
loop_
_entity_poly.entity_id
_entity_poly.type
_entity_poly.pdbx_seq_one_letter_code
_entity_poly.pdbx_strand_id
1 'polypeptide(L)' 'MGSQRSLLKSVSPGTAGRRHYCKGNKKHVIVKGDRILVIKIERDRFHYCLDCAGKFIATARTNLAELETELQATS' A
#
# COMPACT_ATOMS: atom_id res chain seq x y z
N MET A 1 7.25 11.33 -25.34
CA MET A 1 7.16 11.09 -23.88
C MET A 1 6.59 9.70 -23.67
N GLY A 2 7.43 8.72 -23.32
CA GLY A 2 6.94 7.35 -23.09
C GLY A 2 5.97 7.33 -21.92
N SER A 3 4.86 6.59 -22.04
CA SER A 3 3.87 6.41 -20.98
C SER A 3 4.56 5.87 -19.72
N GLN A 4 4.79 6.75 -18.75
CA GLN A 4 5.44 6.37 -17.50
C GLN A 4 4.52 5.39 -16.78
N ARG A 5 4.95 4.13 -16.66
CA ARG A 5 4.18 3.13 -15.92
C ARG A 5 4.15 3.58 -14.46
N SER A 6 2.96 3.88 -13.94
CA SER A 6 2.80 4.25 -12.52
C SER A 6 3.48 3.24 -11.60
N LEU A 7 4.29 3.75 -10.67
CA LEU A 7 4.92 2.99 -9.58
C LEU A 7 3.87 2.37 -8.64
N LEU A 8 2.68 2.98 -8.55
CA LEU A 8 1.63 2.61 -7.60
C LEU A 8 0.53 1.72 -8.21
N LYS A 9 0.73 1.12 -9.39
CA LYS A 9 -0.28 0.29 -10.08
C LYS A 9 -0.90 -0.81 -9.21
N SER A 10 -0.18 -1.24 -8.19
CA SER A 10 -0.56 -2.32 -7.29
C SER A 10 -1.35 -1.86 -6.07
N VAL A 11 -1.47 -0.56 -5.78
CA VAL A 11 -2.04 -0.07 -4.52
C VAL A 11 -3.32 0.72 -4.81
N SER A 12 -4.43 0.34 -4.16
CA SER A 12 -5.72 1.02 -4.33
C SER A 12 -6.53 1.05 -3.04
N PRO A 13 -7.38 2.08 -2.85
CA PRO A 13 -8.39 2.06 -1.79
C PRO A 13 -9.49 1.04 -2.12
N GLY A 14 -10.10 0.47 -1.09
CA GLY A 14 -11.21 -0.47 -1.23
C GLY A 14 -12.15 -0.44 -0.03
N THR A 15 -13.21 -1.25 -0.13
CA THR A 15 -14.14 -1.49 0.98
C THR A 15 -14.18 -2.99 1.25
N ALA A 16 -14.11 -3.37 2.53
CA ALA A 16 -14.13 -4.77 2.93
C ALA A 16 -15.50 -5.41 2.65
N GLY A 17 -15.54 -6.43 1.79
CA GLY A 17 -16.77 -7.15 1.47
C GLY A 17 -17.21 -8.17 2.54
N ARG A 18 -16.28 -8.60 3.41
CA ARG A 18 -16.52 -9.56 4.49
C ARG A 18 -15.55 -9.35 5.64
N ARG A 19 -15.87 -9.92 6.81
CA ARG A 19 -14.96 -9.94 7.96
C ARG A 19 -13.71 -10.77 7.66
N HIS A 20 -12.54 -10.22 7.95
CA HIS A 20 -11.25 -10.92 7.83
C HIS A 20 -10.17 -10.19 8.66
N TYR A 21 -8.98 -10.77 8.77
CA TYR A 21 -7.86 -10.15 9.47
C TYR A 21 -7.02 -9.29 8.51
N CYS A 22 -6.49 -8.19 9.03
CA CYS A 22 -5.52 -7.37 8.31
C CYS A 22 -4.26 -8.18 8.01
N LYS A 23 -3.70 -8.05 6.80
CA LYS A 23 -2.45 -8.71 6.42
C LYS A 23 -1.25 -8.21 7.24
N GLY A 24 -1.24 -6.93 7.60
CA GLY A 24 -0.15 -6.30 8.36
C GLY A 24 -0.13 -6.66 9.85
N ASN A 25 -1.27 -7.03 10.43
CA ASN A 25 -1.35 -7.46 11.82
C ASN A 25 -2.58 -8.36 12.05
N LYS A 26 -2.35 -9.62 12.43
CA LYS A 26 -3.43 -10.59 12.70
C LYS A 26 -4.33 -10.21 13.88
N LYS A 27 -3.91 -9.29 14.75
CA LYS A 27 -4.76 -8.75 15.83
C LYS A 27 -5.80 -7.76 15.31
N HIS A 28 -5.59 -7.16 14.14
CA HIS A 28 -6.53 -6.20 13.56
C HIS A 28 -7.60 -6.95 12.77
N VAL A 29 -8.84 -6.78 13.20
CA VAL A 29 -10.02 -7.34 12.54
C VAL A 29 -10.62 -6.26 11.64
N ILE A 30 -10.80 -6.58 10.36
CA ILE A 30 -11.51 -5.76 9.39
C ILE A 30 -12.92 -6.33 9.28
N VAL A 31 -13.93 -5.50 9.46
CA VAL A 31 -15.34 -5.90 9.32
C VAL A 31 -15.92 -5.45 7.97
N LYS A 32 -17.07 -6.02 7.60
CA LYS A 32 -17.73 -5.67 6.34
C LYS A 32 -18.11 -4.18 6.36
N GLY A 33 -17.77 -3.46 5.28
CA GLY A 33 -18.01 -2.03 5.15
C GLY A 33 -16.82 -1.14 5.53
N ASP A 34 -15.78 -1.70 6.17
CA ASP A 34 -14.59 -0.92 6.52
C ASP A 34 -13.84 -0.46 5.27
N ARG A 35 -13.31 0.77 5.32
CA ARG A 35 -12.34 1.24 4.34
C ARG A 35 -11.00 0.53 4.54
N ILE A 36 -10.43 0.04 3.46
CA ILE A 36 -9.20 -0.74 3.46
C ILE A 36 -8.26 -0.28 2.36
N LEU A 37 -6.97 -0.58 2.55
CA LEU A 37 -5.99 -0.53 1.47
C LEU A 37 -5.86 -1.92 0.86
N VAL A 38 -5.95 -2.00 -0.46
CA VAL A 38 -5.76 -3.21 -1.24
C VAL A 38 -4.43 -3.11 -1.96
N ILE A 39 -3.57 -4.11 -1.75
CA ILE A 39 -2.32 -4.25 -2.50
C ILE A 39 -2.41 -5.50 -3.35
N LYS A 40 -2.32 -5.33 -4.67
CA LYS A 40 -2.31 -6.42 -5.65
C LYS A 40 -0.87 -6.72 -6.07
N ILE A 41 -0.38 -7.89 -5.68
CA ILE A 41 0.93 -8.39 -6.10
C ILE A 41 0.65 -9.61 -6.97
N GLU A 42 0.96 -9.48 -8.26
CA GLU A 42 0.65 -10.51 -9.27
C GLU A 42 -0.83 -10.96 -9.26
N ARG A 43 -1.09 -12.16 -8.74
CA ARG A 43 -2.42 -12.76 -8.60
C ARG A 43 -3.02 -12.58 -7.21
N ASP A 44 -2.19 -12.24 -6.22
CA ASP A 44 -2.61 -12.09 -4.83
C ASP A 44 -3.13 -10.70 -4.52
N ARG A 45 -4.07 -10.64 -3.57
CA ARG A 45 -4.60 -9.40 -3.01
C ARG A 45 -4.41 -9.41 -1.50
N PHE A 46 -3.72 -8.40 -1.01
CA PHE A 46 -3.50 -8.18 0.41
C PHE A 46 -4.37 -7.03 0.88
N HIS A 47 -5.08 -7.23 1.97
CA HIS A 47 -5.97 -6.24 2.54
C HIS A 47 -5.39 -5.73 3.86
N TYR A 48 -5.36 -4.41 4.00
CA TYR A 48 -4.85 -3.73 5.19
C TYR A 48 -5.90 -2.81 5.75
N CYS A 49 -6.02 -2.78 7.08
CA CYS A 49 -6.80 -1.74 7.77
C CYS A 49 -6.13 -0.38 7.59
N LEU A 50 -6.85 0.70 7.89
CA LEU A 50 -6.34 2.06 7.72
C LEU A 50 -5.07 2.34 8.54
N ASP A 51 -4.96 1.80 9.75
CA ASP A 51 -3.76 2.01 10.58
C ASP A 51 -2.51 1.39 9.94
N CYS A 52 -2.63 0.16 9.44
CA CYS A 52 -1.55 -0.52 8.74
C CYS A 52 -1.27 0.15 7.39
N ALA A 53 -2.31 0.62 6.70
CA ALA A 53 -2.18 1.35 5.44
C ALA A 53 -1.40 2.65 5.63
N GLY A 54 -1.69 3.42 6.69
CA GLY A 54 -0.97 4.65 7.01
C GLY A 54 0.52 4.41 7.24
N LYS A 55 0.86 3.37 8.00
CA LYS A 55 2.26 2.95 8.21
C LYS A 55 2.95 2.57 6.90
N PHE A 56 2.27 1.79 6.05
CA PHE A 56 2.80 1.39 4.75
C PHE A 56 3.10 2.60 3.85
N ILE A 57 2.17 3.57 3.79
CA ILE A 57 2.36 4.80 3.01
C ILE A 57 3.50 5.64 3.58
N ALA A 58 3.61 5.76 4.91
CA ALA A 58 4.70 6.49 5.54
C ALA A 58 6.07 5.89 5.18
N THR A 59 6.23 4.57 5.31
CA THR A 59 7.47 3.88 4.91
C THR A 59 7.77 4.06 3.42
N ALA A 60 6.76 3.94 2.55
CA ALA A 60 6.96 4.14 1.12
C ALA A 60 7.42 5.57 0.80
N ARG A 61 6.90 6.58 1.49
CA ARG A 61 7.34 7.98 1.32
C ARG A 61 8.80 8.16 1.73
N THR A 62 9.23 7.56 2.84
CA THR A 62 10.63 7.61 3.29
C THR A 62 11.55 6.98 2.24
N ASN A 63 11.24 5.77 1.79
CA ASN A 63 12.07 5.07 0.80
C ASN A 63 12.14 5.83 -0.53
N LEU A 64 11.04 6.46 -0.95
CA LEU A 64 11.04 7.28 -2.17
C LEU A 64 11.93 8.53 -2.01
N ALA A 65 11.90 9.20 -0.86
CA ALA A 65 12.75 10.35 -0.59
C ALA A 65 14.25 9.96 -0.54
N GLU A 66 14.57 8.79 0.00
CA GLU A 66 15.93 8.24 -0.02
C GLU A 66 16.40 7.99 -1.46
N LEU A 67 15.56 7.33 -2.28
CA LEU A 67 15.85 7.10 -3.71
C LEU A 67 16.04 8.42 -4.48
N GLU A 68 15.21 9.44 -4.23
CA GLU A 68 15.38 10.76 -4.82
C GLU A 68 16.73 11.38 -4.46
N THR A 69 17.15 11.24 -3.19
CA THR A 69 18.45 11.73 -2.71
C THR A 69 19.61 11.02 -3.39
N GLU A 70 19.55 9.70 -3.52
CA GLU A 70 20.58 8.89 -4.21
C GLU A 70 20.72 9.27 -5.69
N LEU A 71 19.58 9.46 -6.38
CA LEU A 71 19.58 9.90 -7.78
C LEU A 71 20.19 11.29 -7.95
N GLN A 72 19.96 12.20 -7.01
CA GLN A 72 20.55 13.55 -7.02
C GLN A 72 22.03 13.57 -6.63
N ALA A 73 22.47 12.69 -5.74
CA ALA A 73 23.86 12.59 -5.31
C ALA A 73 24.80 12.02 -6.39
N THR A 74 24.23 11.40 -7.43
CA THR A 74 24.98 10.83 -8.56
C THR A 74 25.04 11.79 -9.77
N SER A 75 24.59 13.05 -9.59
CA SER A 75 24.64 14.13 -10.59
C SER A 75 25.71 15.18 -10.21
#